data_AF-A0AA43I236-F1
#
_entry.id   AF-A0AA43I236-F1
#
_cell.length_a   1.000
_cell.length_b   1.000
_cell.length_c   1.000
_cell.angle_alpha   90.00
_cell.angle_beta   90.00
_cell.angle_gamma   90.00
#
_symmetry.space_group_name_H-M   'P 1'
#
loop_
_entity.id
_entity.type
_entity.pdbx_description
1 polymer ?
#
loop_
_entity_poly.entity_id
_entity_poly.type
_entity_poly.pdbx_seq_one_letter_code
_entity_poly.pdbx_strand_id
1 'polypeptide(L)'
;MDILTSLISPFFQHRRGNIEKFAEYSDLIQQKQLKKLLDKARHTEWGKKYDYKSIRSYQDYKERFPIQTYDDLKPYITRMVNGEKNVLWPSVVRWYARSSGTTNDKSKFIPVTDEILWRCHYKGGVDCVALYLENNPKSCFFSKKGLILGGSHSPSALNAQAHQGDLSAVLLQNLNPLVNLVRVPKKKIILMDEWESKIKAIVESTWNKDVNSLSGVPSWMLVLIRAILAKTGKEYLTEVWPNMEVFFHGGISFEPYRDRYKALIPSDNMHYMETYNASEGFFGIQSDLSDRSLLLMQDYGVFYEFIPLDELDSDNPTVLPLHEVKKDINYAMIISTLGGLWRYQIGDTVRFTSLFPHKFVISGRTKHYINAFGEELMVDNADKAIALTNQQTGAEVKEYTAAPLFMLNKARGCHQWIIEFVKKPESIEEYARLLDENLQHLNSDYEAKRYKNISLQPLEIVEAREGVFYEWLARRGKLGGQHKIPRLSNSRELLEELLEINRSASLA
;
A
#
# COMPACT_ATOMS: atom_id res chain seq x y z
N MET A 1 -0.30 5.07 -32.80
CA MET A 1 0.85 4.32 -32.29
C MET A 1 2.07 4.83 -33.03
N ASP A 2 3.14 5.18 -32.32
CA ASP A 2 4.41 5.53 -32.96
C ASP A 2 5.20 4.27 -33.36
N ILE A 3 6.23 4.46 -34.19
CA ILE A 3 7.05 3.37 -34.74
C ILE A 3 7.71 2.55 -33.61
N LEU A 4 8.26 3.19 -32.58
CA LEU A 4 8.97 2.49 -31.51
C LEU A 4 7.99 1.66 -30.68
N THR A 5 6.84 2.23 -30.32
CA THR A 5 5.80 1.48 -29.61
C THR A 5 5.23 0.34 -30.45
N SER A 6 5.08 0.52 -31.77
CA SER A 6 4.62 -0.54 -32.67
C SER A 6 5.60 -1.72 -32.78
N LEU A 7 6.91 -1.46 -32.70
CA LEU A 7 7.94 -2.49 -32.73
C LEU A 7 8.05 -3.27 -31.41
N ILE A 8 7.83 -2.61 -30.27
CA ILE A 8 7.97 -3.23 -28.94
C ILE A 8 6.66 -3.92 -28.51
N SER A 9 5.49 -3.41 -28.89
CA SER A 9 4.18 -3.96 -28.49
C SER A 9 4.01 -5.48 -28.72
N PRO A 10 4.50 -6.08 -29.83
CA PRO A 10 4.45 -7.53 -30.04
C PRO A 10 5.14 -8.35 -28.95
N PHE A 11 6.18 -7.83 -28.29
CA PHE A 11 6.86 -8.51 -27.18
C PHE A 11 5.92 -8.78 -25.99
N PHE A 12 4.88 -7.96 -25.83
CA PHE A 12 3.89 -8.10 -24.77
C PHE A 12 2.75 -9.07 -25.11
N GLN A 13 2.59 -9.49 -26.38
CA GLN A 13 1.51 -10.39 -26.79
C GLN A 13 1.56 -11.73 -26.06
N HIS A 14 2.75 -12.27 -25.84
CA HIS A 14 2.91 -13.51 -25.06
C HIS A 14 2.42 -13.36 -23.62
N ARG A 15 2.61 -12.18 -23.01
CA ARG A 15 2.09 -11.92 -21.67
C ARG A 15 0.57 -11.77 -21.67
N ARG A 16 -0.01 -11.06 -22.65
CA ARG A 16 -1.47 -10.95 -22.81
C ARG A 16 -2.15 -12.31 -22.89
N GLY A 17 -1.65 -13.20 -23.77
CA GLY A 17 -2.18 -14.56 -23.89
C GLY A 17 -1.99 -15.44 -22.64
N ASN A 18 -1.11 -15.08 -21.71
CA ASN A 18 -1.01 -15.74 -20.41
C ASN A 18 -2.01 -15.16 -19.39
N ILE A 19 -2.29 -13.85 -19.46
CA ILE A 19 -3.26 -13.17 -18.59
C ILE A 19 -4.69 -13.59 -18.97
N GLU A 20 -5.00 -13.74 -20.25
CA GLU A 20 -6.31 -14.24 -20.73
C GLU A 20 -6.68 -15.60 -20.10
N LYS A 21 -5.68 -16.46 -19.88
CA LYS A 21 -5.85 -17.78 -19.23
C LYS A 21 -6.31 -17.69 -17.77
N PHE A 22 -6.24 -16.53 -17.13
CA PHE A 22 -6.67 -16.35 -15.74
C PHE A 22 -8.17 -16.54 -15.56
N ALA A 23 -8.96 -16.37 -16.62
CA ALA A 23 -10.40 -16.59 -16.59
C ALA A 23 -10.77 -18.09 -16.63
N GLU A 24 -9.97 -18.92 -17.30
CA GLU A 24 -10.31 -20.32 -17.55
C GLU A 24 -9.51 -21.30 -16.66
N TYR A 25 -8.24 -20.99 -16.37
CA TYR A 25 -7.30 -21.92 -15.75
C TYR A 25 -6.87 -21.51 -14.35
N SER A 26 -7.70 -20.73 -13.65
CA SER A 26 -7.32 -20.08 -12.39
C SER A 26 -6.81 -21.05 -11.32
N ASP A 27 -7.60 -22.10 -11.05
CA ASP A 27 -7.27 -23.12 -10.05
C ASP A 27 -5.96 -23.86 -10.42
N LEU A 28 -5.83 -24.30 -11.68
CA LEU A 28 -4.62 -24.96 -12.16
C LEU A 28 -3.38 -24.06 -12.06
N ILE A 29 -3.51 -22.75 -12.28
CA ILE A 29 -2.42 -21.79 -12.12
C ILE A 29 -2.01 -21.72 -10.65
N GLN A 30 -2.97 -21.57 -9.72
CA GLN A 30 -2.69 -21.48 -8.29
C GLN A 30 -2.12 -22.77 -7.70
N GLN A 31 -2.64 -23.95 -8.08
CA GLN A 31 -2.05 -25.23 -7.69
C GLN A 31 -0.61 -25.38 -8.19
N LYS A 32 -0.33 -24.97 -9.43
CA LYS A 32 1.05 -24.95 -9.96
C LYS A 32 1.95 -23.98 -9.20
N GLN A 33 1.43 -22.84 -8.74
CA GLN A 33 2.22 -21.91 -7.91
C GLN A 33 2.54 -22.53 -6.56
N LEU A 34 1.55 -23.06 -5.85
CA LEU A 34 1.75 -23.71 -4.56
C LEU A 34 2.79 -24.83 -4.66
N LYS A 35 2.64 -25.71 -5.65
CA LYS A 35 3.61 -26.79 -5.89
C LYS A 35 5.03 -26.27 -6.11
N LYS A 36 5.21 -25.24 -6.96
CA LYS A 36 6.51 -24.63 -7.22
C LYS A 36 7.13 -24.01 -5.96
N LEU A 37 6.33 -23.33 -5.14
CA LEU A 37 6.78 -22.75 -3.88
C LEU A 37 7.29 -23.86 -2.94
N LEU A 38 6.47 -24.89 -2.71
CA LEU A 38 6.80 -26.03 -1.85
C LEU A 38 8.06 -26.77 -2.35
N ASP A 39 8.11 -27.10 -3.64
CA ASP A 39 9.24 -27.82 -4.23
C ASP A 39 10.56 -27.05 -4.08
N LYS A 40 10.52 -25.72 -4.26
CA LYS A 40 11.68 -24.85 -4.14
C LYS A 40 12.16 -24.73 -2.69
N ALA A 41 11.24 -24.62 -1.73
CA ALA A 41 11.57 -24.36 -0.33
C ALA A 41 11.73 -25.62 0.53
N ARG A 42 11.48 -26.83 0.01
CA ARG A 42 11.50 -28.09 0.78
C ARG A 42 12.79 -28.39 1.56
N HIS A 43 13.93 -27.82 1.17
CA HIS A 43 15.23 -28.04 1.82
C HIS A 43 15.58 -26.96 2.85
N THR A 44 14.76 -25.92 2.98
CA THR A 44 14.89 -24.90 4.01
C THR A 44 14.57 -25.47 5.39
N GLU A 45 14.97 -24.78 6.46
CA GLU A 45 14.57 -25.12 7.83
C GLU A 45 13.06 -25.19 7.94
N TRP A 46 12.36 -24.18 7.42
CA TRP A 46 10.90 -24.15 7.41
C TRP A 46 10.31 -25.31 6.60
N GLY A 47 10.90 -25.60 5.44
CA GLY A 47 10.54 -26.72 4.57
C GLY A 47 10.64 -28.09 5.25
N LYS A 48 11.69 -28.28 6.07
CA LYS A 48 11.90 -29.49 6.86
C LYS A 48 10.97 -29.54 8.08
N LYS A 49 10.80 -28.42 8.79
CA LYS A 49 9.94 -28.29 9.98
C LYS A 49 8.51 -28.77 9.70
N TYR A 50 7.96 -28.39 8.55
CA TYR A 50 6.60 -28.76 8.15
C TYR A 50 6.54 -29.89 7.12
N ASP A 51 7.66 -30.56 6.85
CA ASP A 51 7.79 -31.68 5.90
C ASP A 51 7.09 -31.44 4.55
N TYR A 52 7.59 -30.46 3.81
CA TYR A 52 7.05 -30.07 2.50
C TYR A 52 7.06 -31.23 1.50
N LYS A 53 7.97 -32.19 1.68
CA LYS A 53 8.15 -33.33 0.77
C LYS A 53 6.92 -34.25 0.76
N SER A 54 6.17 -34.34 1.85
CA SER A 54 4.97 -35.19 1.95
C SER A 54 3.70 -34.52 1.47
N ILE A 55 3.68 -33.19 1.28
CA ILE A 55 2.51 -32.45 0.83
C ILE A 55 2.21 -32.79 -0.64
N ARG A 56 0.98 -33.24 -0.91
CA ARG A 56 0.50 -33.64 -2.24
C ARG A 56 -0.76 -32.88 -2.67
N SER A 57 -1.53 -32.38 -1.72
CA SER A 57 -2.77 -31.65 -1.96
C SER A 57 -2.80 -30.27 -1.27
N TYR A 58 -3.75 -29.42 -1.67
CA TYR A 58 -4.04 -28.19 -0.93
C TYR A 58 -4.53 -28.51 0.50
N GLN A 59 -5.26 -29.61 0.70
CA GLN A 59 -5.74 -30.00 2.02
C GLN A 59 -4.57 -30.34 2.96
N ASP A 60 -3.60 -31.12 2.48
CA ASP A 60 -2.38 -31.43 3.24
C ASP A 60 -1.64 -30.14 3.61
N TYR A 61 -1.61 -29.17 2.70
CA TYR A 61 -1.00 -27.86 2.92
C TYR A 61 -1.77 -27.08 4.00
N LYS A 62 -3.09 -26.92 3.84
CA LYS A 62 -3.94 -26.18 4.79
C LYS A 62 -3.88 -26.76 6.21
N GLU A 63 -3.84 -28.07 6.36
CA GLU A 63 -3.76 -28.75 7.66
C GLU A 63 -2.38 -28.65 8.31
N ARG A 64 -1.31 -28.58 7.52
CA ARG A 64 0.06 -28.59 8.03
C ARG A 64 0.52 -27.24 8.59
N PHE A 65 0.02 -26.14 8.02
CA PHE A 65 0.49 -24.80 8.38
C PHE A 65 -0.58 -24.03 9.14
N PRO A 66 -0.27 -23.44 10.29
CA PRO A 66 -1.11 -22.38 10.83
C PRO A 66 -0.96 -21.11 9.98
N ILE A 67 -1.98 -20.26 10.02
CA ILE A 67 -1.89 -18.88 9.51
C ILE A 67 -0.80 -18.15 10.31
N GLN A 68 0.01 -17.35 9.63
CA GLN A 68 1.14 -16.64 10.21
C GLN A 68 0.89 -15.14 10.21
N THR A 69 1.27 -14.49 11.31
CA THR A 69 1.46 -13.04 11.39
C THR A 69 2.93 -12.68 11.16
N TYR A 70 3.24 -11.39 11.12
CA TYR A 70 4.64 -10.94 11.03
C TYR A 70 5.43 -11.33 12.28
N ASP A 71 4.82 -11.26 13.46
CA ASP A 71 5.51 -11.54 14.71
C ASP A 71 5.93 -13.02 14.82
N ASP A 72 5.15 -13.94 14.23
CA ASP A 72 5.50 -15.37 14.13
C ASP A 72 6.73 -15.61 13.24
N LEU A 73 6.84 -14.86 12.14
CA LEU A 73 7.94 -14.98 11.18
C LEU A 73 9.17 -14.14 11.55
N LYS A 74 9.00 -13.12 12.39
CA LYS A 74 10.05 -12.17 12.77
C LYS A 74 11.34 -12.84 13.25
N PRO A 75 11.34 -13.86 14.13
CA PRO A 75 12.58 -14.52 14.57
C PRO A 75 13.37 -15.14 13.41
N TYR A 76 12.67 -15.70 12.42
CA TYR A 76 13.28 -16.29 11.23
C TYR A 76 13.80 -15.22 10.27
N ILE A 77 13.02 -14.15 10.08
CA ILE A 77 13.42 -12.98 9.27
C ILE A 77 14.67 -12.34 9.86
N THR A 78 14.75 -12.14 11.18
CA THR A 78 15.93 -11.58 11.85
C THR A 78 17.19 -12.42 11.59
N ARG A 79 17.07 -13.76 11.62
CA ARG A 79 18.17 -14.66 11.26
C ARG A 79 18.62 -14.49 9.80
N MET A 80 17.65 -14.36 8.89
CA MET A 80 17.94 -14.09 7.47
C MET A 80 18.64 -12.72 7.28
N VAL A 81 18.22 -11.68 8.00
CA VAL A 81 18.87 -10.35 7.98
C VAL A 81 20.32 -10.45 8.46
N ASN A 82 20.59 -11.30 9.46
CA ASN A 82 21.93 -11.61 9.93
C ASN A 82 22.76 -12.48 8.96
N GLY A 83 22.21 -12.81 7.78
CA GLY A 83 22.92 -13.51 6.70
C GLY A 83 22.72 -15.02 6.68
N GLU A 84 21.85 -15.56 7.54
CA GLU A 84 21.58 -16.99 7.54
C GLU A 84 20.82 -17.44 6.29
N LYS A 85 21.29 -18.53 5.66
CA LYS A 85 20.73 -19.10 4.44
C LYS A 85 19.76 -20.24 4.74
N ASN A 86 18.84 -20.51 3.80
CA ASN A 86 17.91 -21.64 3.87
C ASN A 86 16.97 -21.63 5.09
N VAL A 87 16.57 -20.46 5.59
CA VAL A 87 15.65 -20.34 6.73
C VAL A 87 14.19 -20.46 6.28
N LEU A 88 13.60 -19.38 5.75
CA LEU A 88 12.25 -19.37 5.16
C LEU A 88 12.26 -19.60 3.64
N TRP A 89 13.40 -19.32 3.00
CA TRP A 89 13.62 -19.44 1.56
C TRP A 89 15.06 -19.92 1.28
N PRO A 90 15.33 -20.68 0.20
CA PRO A 90 16.64 -21.32 -0.02
C PRO A 90 17.78 -20.36 -0.40
N SER A 91 17.50 -19.14 -0.89
CA SER A 91 18.55 -18.16 -1.22
C SER A 91 18.92 -17.28 -0.03
N VAL A 92 20.16 -16.77 -0.03
CA VAL A 92 20.56 -15.69 0.89
C VAL A 92 19.82 -14.42 0.47
N VAL A 93 19.02 -13.87 1.38
CA VAL A 93 18.29 -12.63 1.12
C VAL A 93 19.12 -11.45 1.57
N ARG A 94 19.43 -10.55 0.62
CA ARG A 94 20.23 -9.34 0.87
C ARG A 94 19.39 -8.08 0.95
N TRP A 95 18.17 -8.11 0.43
CA TRP A 95 17.28 -6.95 0.39
C TRP A 95 16.05 -7.20 1.25
N TYR A 96 15.70 -6.20 2.06
CA TYR A 96 14.51 -6.22 2.90
C TYR A 96 13.72 -4.94 2.68
N ALA A 97 12.47 -5.09 2.27
CA ALA A 97 11.57 -3.95 2.16
C ALA A 97 11.07 -3.57 3.56
N ARG A 98 11.17 -2.29 3.91
CA ARG A 98 10.53 -1.75 5.10
C ARG A 98 9.05 -1.54 4.82
N SER A 99 8.22 -1.94 5.77
CA SER A 99 6.76 -1.73 5.77
C SER A 99 6.36 -1.21 7.15
N SER A 100 5.18 -0.58 7.24
CA SER A 100 4.62 -0.07 8.49
C SER A 100 4.65 -1.11 9.61
N GLY A 101 4.92 -0.61 10.82
CA GLY A 101 5.17 -1.40 12.01
C GLY A 101 4.06 -2.37 12.42
N THR A 102 4.40 -3.33 13.29
CA THR A 102 3.40 -4.11 14.03
C THR A 102 3.08 -3.42 15.36
N THR A 103 2.22 -4.05 16.16
CA THR A 103 2.07 -3.73 17.58
C THR A 103 3.42 -3.66 18.31
N ASN A 104 4.41 -4.46 17.91
CA ASN A 104 5.64 -4.64 18.66
C ASN A 104 6.87 -3.90 18.10
N ASP A 105 6.83 -3.43 16.85
CA ASP A 105 7.98 -2.77 16.23
C ASP A 105 7.58 -1.59 15.34
N LYS A 106 8.46 -0.58 15.28
CA LYS A 106 8.30 0.60 14.40
C LYS A 106 8.27 0.25 12.91
N SER A 107 8.88 -0.85 12.48
CA SER A 107 8.88 -1.28 11.08
C SER A 107 8.97 -2.80 10.93
N LYS A 108 8.27 -3.33 9.93
CA LYS A 108 8.45 -4.70 9.44
C LYS A 108 9.57 -4.77 8.41
N PHE A 109 10.27 -5.89 8.36
CA PHE A 109 11.32 -6.18 7.38
C PHE A 109 10.88 -7.37 6.51
N ILE A 110 10.36 -7.08 5.33
CA ILE A 110 9.85 -8.11 4.42
C ILE A 110 10.99 -8.60 3.52
N PRO A 111 11.31 -9.90 3.47
CA PRO A 111 12.38 -10.42 2.62
C PRO A 111 12.08 -10.22 1.13
N VAL A 112 13.04 -9.62 0.41
CA VAL A 112 12.96 -9.40 -1.05
C VAL A 112 14.01 -10.28 -1.72
N THR A 113 13.60 -11.49 -2.11
CA THR A 113 14.42 -12.46 -2.84
C THR A 113 14.61 -12.06 -4.31
N ASP A 114 15.63 -12.61 -4.99
CA ASP A 114 15.76 -12.41 -6.43
C ASP A 114 14.54 -12.95 -7.19
N GLU A 115 13.98 -14.07 -6.73
CA GLU A 115 12.79 -14.63 -7.36
C GLU A 115 11.56 -13.72 -7.25
N ILE A 116 11.30 -13.09 -6.09
CA ILE A 116 10.16 -12.17 -5.96
C ILE A 116 10.38 -10.88 -6.76
N LEU A 117 11.62 -10.39 -6.87
CA LEU A 117 11.93 -9.25 -7.75
C LEU A 117 11.52 -9.51 -9.19
N TRP A 118 12.01 -10.61 -9.77
CA TRP A 118 11.84 -10.89 -11.20
C TRP A 118 10.49 -11.50 -11.56
N ARG A 119 9.98 -12.43 -10.75
CA ARG A 119 8.77 -13.20 -11.08
C ARG A 119 7.49 -12.59 -10.53
N CYS A 120 7.60 -11.61 -9.62
CA CYS A 120 6.46 -10.92 -9.04
C CYS A 120 6.49 -9.42 -9.41
N HIS A 121 7.39 -8.62 -8.82
CA HIS A 121 7.33 -7.15 -8.96
C HIS A 121 7.64 -6.63 -10.37
N TYR A 122 8.74 -7.06 -10.99
CA TYR A 122 9.07 -6.62 -12.35
C TYR A 122 8.13 -7.20 -13.39
N LYS A 123 7.64 -8.42 -13.16
CA LYS A 123 6.58 -9.01 -13.98
C LYS A 123 5.29 -8.19 -13.91
N GLY A 124 4.92 -7.72 -12.72
CA GLY A 124 3.84 -6.75 -12.51
C GLY A 124 4.00 -5.50 -13.33
N GLY A 125 5.16 -4.84 -13.25
CA GLY A 125 5.44 -3.65 -14.06
C GLY A 125 5.35 -3.89 -15.57
N VAL A 126 5.85 -5.04 -16.05
CA VAL A 126 5.75 -5.44 -17.46
C VAL A 126 4.30 -5.64 -17.89
N ASP A 127 3.50 -6.34 -17.08
CA ASP A 127 2.10 -6.62 -17.41
C ASP A 127 1.21 -5.35 -17.29
N CYS A 128 1.56 -4.39 -16.42
CA CYS A 128 0.90 -3.07 -16.40
C CYS A 128 1.04 -2.37 -17.75
N VAL A 129 2.26 -2.33 -18.30
CA VAL A 129 2.49 -1.73 -19.63
C VAL A 129 1.80 -2.56 -20.71
N ALA A 130 1.82 -3.90 -20.62
CA ALA A 130 1.17 -4.79 -21.58
C ALA A 130 -0.33 -4.51 -21.72
N LEU A 131 -1.04 -4.43 -20.58
CA LEU A 131 -2.47 -4.17 -20.47
C LEU A 131 -2.81 -2.74 -20.86
N TYR A 132 -1.99 -1.78 -20.46
CA TYR A 132 -2.17 -0.38 -20.86
C TYR A 132 -2.12 -0.20 -22.38
N LEU A 133 -1.12 -0.79 -23.05
CA LEU A 133 -0.96 -0.74 -24.50
C LEU A 133 -2.05 -1.51 -25.25
N GLU A 134 -2.72 -2.45 -24.58
CA GLU A 134 -3.87 -3.17 -25.14
C GLU A 134 -5.11 -2.28 -25.16
N ASN A 135 -5.38 -1.62 -24.04
CA ASN A 135 -6.46 -0.64 -23.92
C ASN A 135 -6.22 0.59 -24.80
N ASN A 136 -4.96 0.93 -25.08
CA ASN A 136 -4.57 2.15 -25.79
C ASN A 136 -3.69 1.84 -27.00
N PRO A 137 -4.24 1.24 -28.08
CA PRO A 137 -3.47 0.85 -29.27
C PRO A 137 -2.89 2.06 -30.02
N LYS A 138 -3.31 3.28 -29.71
CA LYS A 138 -2.74 4.50 -30.29
C LYS A 138 -1.59 5.09 -29.47
N SER A 139 -1.30 4.56 -28.28
CA SER A 139 -0.29 5.05 -27.34
C SER A 139 1.08 5.27 -27.99
N CYS A 140 1.80 6.25 -27.44
CA CYS A 140 3.16 6.59 -27.79
C CYS A 140 4.13 6.28 -26.64
N PHE A 141 3.80 5.31 -25.79
CA PHE A 141 4.43 5.04 -24.49
C PHE A 141 5.96 5.04 -24.54
N PHE A 142 6.56 4.31 -25.48
CA PHE A 142 8.02 4.15 -25.53
C PHE A 142 8.73 5.29 -26.27
N SER A 143 8.01 6.15 -26.98
CA SER A 143 8.62 7.25 -27.73
C SER A 143 9.16 8.36 -26.82
N LYS A 144 8.61 8.49 -25.61
CA LYS A 144 8.95 9.55 -24.63
C LYS A 144 9.49 8.93 -23.33
N LYS A 145 9.77 9.79 -22.34
CA LYS A 145 10.29 9.35 -21.04
C LYS A 145 9.17 9.06 -20.05
N GLY A 146 9.37 8.04 -19.22
CA GLY A 146 8.58 7.81 -18.01
C GLY A 146 9.25 8.41 -16.78
N LEU A 147 8.51 9.23 -16.02
CA LEU A 147 8.95 9.75 -14.74
C LEU A 147 8.51 8.81 -13.62
N ILE A 148 9.50 8.33 -12.86
CA ILE A 148 9.26 7.48 -11.68
C ILE A 148 9.68 8.23 -10.43
N LEU A 149 8.78 8.26 -9.44
CA LEU A 149 9.05 8.74 -8.10
C LEU A 149 9.21 7.54 -7.16
N GLY A 150 10.40 7.40 -6.58
CA GLY A 150 10.74 6.31 -5.66
C GLY A 150 11.09 6.81 -4.27
N GLY A 151 10.95 5.93 -3.29
CA GLY A 151 11.32 6.12 -1.89
C GLY A 151 12.83 6.14 -1.65
N SER A 152 13.23 6.16 -0.39
CA SER A 152 14.65 6.14 0.03
C SER A 152 15.09 4.73 0.47
N HIS A 153 16.41 4.52 0.59
CA HIS A 153 16.98 3.29 1.13
C HIS A 153 18.16 3.60 2.04
N SER A 154 18.45 2.70 2.98
CA SER A 154 19.60 2.80 3.86
C SER A 154 20.26 1.42 4.10
N PRO A 155 21.55 1.36 4.46
CA PRO A 155 22.15 0.11 4.93
C PRO A 155 21.41 -0.44 6.15
N SER A 156 21.35 -1.77 6.32
CA SER A 156 20.82 -2.36 7.56
C SER A 156 21.77 -2.11 8.72
N ALA A 157 21.24 -1.72 9.88
CA ALA A 157 22.01 -1.56 11.11
C ALA A 157 22.51 -2.91 11.67
N LEU A 158 21.87 -4.02 11.28
CA LEU A 158 22.13 -5.36 11.80
C LEU A 158 23.24 -6.08 11.03
N ASN A 159 23.38 -5.81 9.73
CA ASN A 159 24.35 -6.48 8.88
C ASN A 159 24.73 -5.58 7.70
N ALA A 160 26.03 -5.30 7.54
CA ALA A 160 26.55 -4.46 6.46
C ALA A 160 26.30 -5.03 5.05
N GLN A 161 26.06 -6.34 4.92
CA GLN A 161 25.71 -7.00 3.66
C GLN A 161 24.19 -7.06 3.40
N ALA A 162 23.38 -6.72 4.41
CA ALA A 162 21.94 -6.60 4.26
C ALA A 162 21.56 -5.13 4.02
N HIS A 163 20.65 -4.93 3.08
CA HIS A 163 20.14 -3.62 2.71
C HIS A 163 18.65 -3.53 3.02
N GLN A 164 18.22 -2.37 3.50
CA GLN A 164 16.83 -2.13 3.88
C GLN A 164 16.31 -0.81 3.30
N GLY A 165 15.02 -0.72 3.02
CA GLY A 165 14.45 0.53 2.52
C GLY A 165 13.06 0.32 1.94
N ASP A 166 12.51 1.39 1.39
CA ASP A 166 11.22 1.32 0.72
C ASP A 166 11.30 0.34 -0.45
N LEU A 167 10.25 -0.45 -0.67
CA LEU A 167 10.21 -1.40 -1.79
C LEU A 167 10.61 -0.75 -3.12
N SER A 168 10.11 0.46 -3.38
CA SER A 168 10.43 1.21 -4.60
C SER A 168 11.92 1.50 -4.76
N ALA A 169 12.66 1.74 -3.67
CA ALA A 169 14.10 1.92 -3.70
C ALA A 169 14.83 0.59 -3.93
N VAL A 170 14.37 -0.51 -3.32
CA VAL A 170 14.89 -1.87 -3.58
C VAL A 170 14.71 -2.26 -5.04
N LEU A 171 13.53 -2.01 -5.62
CA LEU A 171 13.24 -2.26 -7.03
C LEU A 171 14.12 -1.40 -7.95
N LEU A 172 14.36 -0.14 -7.61
CA LEU A 172 15.23 0.72 -8.41
C LEU A 172 16.70 0.28 -8.34
N GLN A 173 17.14 -0.24 -7.18
CA GLN A 173 18.51 -0.69 -7.01
C GLN A 173 18.84 -1.88 -7.90
N ASN A 174 17.88 -2.79 -8.07
CA ASN A 174 18.03 -4.03 -8.83
C ASN A 174 17.50 -3.95 -10.28
N LEU A 175 17.09 -2.74 -10.73
CA LEU A 175 16.49 -2.54 -12.05
C LEU A 175 17.52 -2.76 -13.18
N ASN A 176 17.07 -3.36 -14.29
CA ASN A 176 17.89 -3.50 -15.49
C ASN A 176 18.39 -2.11 -15.98
N PRO A 177 19.72 -1.93 -16.20
CA PRO A 177 20.29 -0.66 -16.63
C PRO A 177 19.64 -0.05 -17.88
N LEU A 178 19.16 -0.88 -18.82
CA LEU A 178 18.52 -0.45 -20.06
C LEU A 178 17.25 0.37 -19.82
N VAL A 179 16.53 0.14 -18.72
CA VAL A 179 15.33 0.91 -18.36
C VAL A 179 15.66 2.38 -18.09
N ASN A 180 16.90 2.70 -17.70
CA ASN A 180 17.35 4.09 -17.51
C ASN A 180 17.39 4.88 -18.83
N LEU A 181 17.34 4.23 -20.00
CA LEU A 181 17.27 4.90 -21.29
C LEU A 181 15.89 5.50 -21.55
N VAL A 182 14.82 4.96 -20.95
CA VAL A 182 13.44 5.44 -21.15
C VAL A 182 12.88 6.11 -19.90
N ARG A 183 13.64 6.13 -18.80
CA ARG A 183 13.19 6.62 -17.49
C ARG A 183 13.90 7.90 -17.07
N VAL A 184 13.16 8.79 -16.42
CA VAL A 184 13.69 9.93 -15.67
C VAL A 184 13.16 9.90 -14.23
N PRO A 185 13.82 10.55 -13.27
CA PRO A 185 15.15 11.17 -13.31
C PRO A 185 16.29 10.14 -13.13
N LYS A 186 17.55 10.55 -13.25
CA LYS A 186 18.71 9.64 -13.07
C LYS A 186 18.65 8.93 -11.71
N LYS A 187 19.09 7.67 -11.64
CA LYS A 187 19.06 6.82 -10.42
C LYS A 187 19.59 7.53 -9.17
N LYS A 188 20.72 8.26 -9.30
CA LYS A 188 21.33 9.05 -8.22
C LYS A 188 20.43 10.13 -7.62
N ILE A 189 19.48 10.68 -8.40
CA ILE A 189 18.55 11.72 -7.93
C ILE A 189 17.41 11.07 -7.12
N ILE A 190 16.89 9.93 -7.58
CA ILE A 190 15.79 9.25 -6.87
C ILE A 190 16.23 8.76 -5.50
N LEU A 191 17.46 8.24 -5.41
CA LEU A 191 18.01 7.67 -4.19
C LEU A 191 18.54 8.71 -3.19
N MET A 192 18.30 10.01 -3.41
CA MET A 192 18.65 11.05 -2.43
C MET A 192 17.85 10.87 -1.13
N ASP A 193 18.44 11.16 0.03
CA ASP A 193 17.74 10.98 1.32
C ASP A 193 16.89 12.19 1.71
N GLU A 194 17.40 13.41 1.49
CA GLU A 194 16.68 14.63 1.84
C GLU A 194 15.63 14.99 0.77
N TRP A 195 14.37 15.05 1.21
CA TRP A 195 13.22 15.11 0.32
C TRP A 195 13.11 16.42 -0.47
N GLU A 196 13.37 17.58 0.13
CA GLU A 196 13.22 18.87 -0.57
C GLU A 196 14.27 19.01 -1.68
N SER A 197 15.52 18.67 -1.37
CA SER A 197 16.64 18.63 -2.31
C SER A 197 16.39 17.61 -3.41
N LYS A 198 15.79 16.46 -3.07
CA LYS A 198 15.34 15.47 -4.06
C LYS A 198 14.32 16.10 -5.01
N ILE A 199 13.21 16.64 -4.50
CA ILE A 199 12.17 17.24 -5.34
C ILE A 199 12.76 18.34 -6.23
N LYS A 200 13.59 19.23 -5.69
CA LYS A 200 14.27 20.26 -6.48
C LYS A 200 15.13 19.65 -7.60
N ALA A 201 15.94 18.63 -7.30
CA ALA A 201 16.77 17.96 -8.31
C ALA A 201 15.94 17.19 -9.36
N ILE A 202 14.81 16.61 -8.98
CA ILE A 202 13.87 15.99 -9.91
C ILE A 202 13.32 17.06 -10.85
N VAL A 203 12.77 18.15 -10.30
CA VAL A 203 12.21 19.27 -11.07
C VAL A 203 13.25 19.78 -12.07
N GLU A 204 14.44 20.19 -11.61
CA GLU A 204 15.51 20.74 -12.46
C GLU A 204 15.95 19.78 -13.58
N SER A 205 15.89 18.47 -13.35
CA SER A 205 16.33 17.48 -14.34
C SER A 205 15.24 17.00 -15.30
N THR A 206 13.97 17.30 -15.03
CA THR A 206 12.82 16.72 -15.76
C THR A 206 11.87 17.72 -16.39
N TRP A 207 11.82 18.97 -15.91
CA TRP A 207 10.86 19.97 -16.42
C TRP A 207 10.99 20.22 -17.94
N ASN A 208 12.20 20.11 -18.49
CA ASN A 208 12.50 20.30 -19.91
C ASN A 208 12.60 19.00 -20.71
N LYS A 209 12.10 17.88 -20.16
CA LYS A 209 12.04 16.59 -20.84
C LYS A 209 10.63 16.36 -21.36
N ASP A 210 10.54 15.58 -22.42
CA ASP A 210 9.26 15.10 -22.94
C ASP A 210 8.86 13.84 -22.15
N VAL A 211 7.96 14.02 -21.18
CA VAL A 211 7.45 12.97 -20.30
C VAL A 211 6.03 12.62 -20.73
N ASN A 212 5.73 11.33 -20.86
CA ASN A 212 4.38 10.86 -21.21
C ASN A 212 3.75 9.97 -20.14
N SER A 213 4.56 9.43 -19.22
CA SER A 213 4.09 8.51 -18.20
C SER A 213 4.62 8.86 -16.82
N LEU A 214 3.79 8.69 -15.81
CA LEU A 214 4.13 8.85 -14.40
C LEU A 214 4.00 7.50 -13.67
N SER A 215 4.83 7.28 -12.66
CA SER A 215 4.69 6.15 -11.75
C SER A 215 5.05 6.52 -10.31
N GLY A 216 4.18 6.17 -9.37
CA GLY A 216 4.41 6.41 -7.94
C GLY A 216 3.13 6.59 -7.11
N VAL A 217 3.31 6.98 -5.84
CA VAL A 217 2.20 7.24 -4.91
C VAL A 217 1.56 8.60 -5.25
N PRO A 218 0.21 8.68 -5.38
CA PRO A 218 -0.50 9.91 -5.75
C PRO A 218 -0.16 11.14 -4.88
N SER A 219 -0.09 10.98 -3.56
CA SER A 219 0.17 12.10 -2.65
C SER A 219 1.51 12.80 -2.94
N TRP A 220 2.57 12.02 -3.14
CA TRP A 220 3.91 12.52 -3.44
C TRP A 220 4.05 13.04 -4.87
N MET A 221 3.42 12.34 -5.82
CA MET A 221 3.45 12.76 -7.22
C MET A 221 2.73 14.11 -7.40
N LEU A 222 1.65 14.37 -6.67
CA LEU A 222 0.98 15.67 -6.67
C LEU A 222 1.88 16.82 -6.20
N VAL A 223 2.70 16.59 -5.16
CA VAL A 223 3.69 17.56 -4.68
C VAL A 223 4.70 17.89 -5.77
N LEU A 224 5.20 16.86 -6.46
CA LEU A 224 6.13 17.03 -7.57
C LEU A 224 5.52 17.82 -8.74
N ILE A 225 4.31 17.46 -9.17
CA ILE A 225 3.59 18.16 -10.25
C ILE A 225 3.47 19.65 -9.92
N ARG A 226 3.06 20.00 -8.70
CA ARG A 226 2.96 21.41 -8.29
C ARG A 226 4.31 22.12 -8.28
N ALA A 227 5.38 21.45 -7.88
CA ALA A 227 6.72 22.02 -7.92
C ALA A 227 7.19 22.29 -9.37
N ILE A 228 6.84 21.43 -10.33
CA ILE A 228 7.12 21.61 -11.76
C ILE A 228 6.33 22.80 -12.33
N LEU A 229 5.04 22.91 -12.00
CA LEU A 229 4.20 24.04 -12.43
C LEU A 229 4.72 25.36 -11.86
N ALA A 230 5.07 25.39 -10.57
CA ALA A 230 5.66 26.57 -9.94
C ALA A 230 7.00 26.97 -10.58
N LYS A 231 7.84 26.00 -10.96
CA LYS A 231 9.11 26.24 -11.66
C LYS A 231 8.92 26.83 -13.06
N THR A 232 7.93 26.33 -13.79
CA THR A 232 7.70 26.68 -15.19
C THR A 232 6.77 27.88 -15.37
N GLY A 233 6.04 28.27 -14.32
CA GLY A 233 5.01 29.30 -14.39
C GLY A 233 3.77 28.88 -15.17
N LYS A 234 3.62 27.58 -15.45
CA LYS A 234 2.49 27.01 -16.19
C LYS A 234 1.33 26.66 -15.28
N GLU A 235 0.12 26.71 -15.82
CA GLU A 235 -1.09 26.37 -15.07
C GLU A 235 -1.35 24.86 -15.14
N TYR A 236 -1.17 24.26 -16.32
CA TYR A 236 -1.45 22.85 -16.57
C TYR A 236 -0.19 22.05 -16.88
N LEU A 237 -0.13 20.81 -16.40
CA LEU A 237 1.01 19.94 -16.65
C LEU A 237 1.13 19.58 -18.13
N THR A 238 0.02 19.58 -18.87
CA THR A 238 -0.03 19.38 -20.32
C THR A 238 0.67 20.49 -21.11
N GLU A 239 0.84 21.69 -20.53
CA GLU A 239 1.65 22.75 -21.14
C GLU A 239 3.16 22.49 -20.99
N VAL A 240 3.56 21.78 -19.93
CA VAL A 240 4.95 21.40 -19.67
C VAL A 240 5.29 20.13 -20.45
N TRP A 241 4.39 19.15 -20.39
CA TRP A 241 4.53 17.82 -20.97
C TRP A 241 3.30 17.50 -21.86
N PRO A 242 3.34 17.88 -23.14
CA PRO A 242 2.17 17.80 -24.02
C PRO A 242 1.77 16.37 -24.40
N ASN A 243 2.66 15.40 -24.24
CA ASN A 243 2.44 14.00 -24.63
C ASN A 243 2.00 13.09 -23.47
N MET A 244 1.58 13.67 -22.34
CA MET A 244 1.09 12.92 -21.18
C MET A 244 -0.07 11.98 -21.52
N GLU A 245 0.09 10.70 -21.17
CA GLU A 245 -0.87 9.64 -21.51
C GLU A 245 -1.25 8.74 -20.32
N VAL A 246 -0.37 8.52 -19.32
CA VAL A 246 -0.71 7.59 -18.22
C VAL A 246 -0.02 7.91 -16.89
N PHE A 247 -0.75 7.69 -15.79
CA PHE A 247 -0.20 7.60 -14.44
C PHE A 247 -0.50 6.22 -13.85
N PHE A 248 0.55 5.40 -13.70
CA PHE A 248 0.49 4.14 -12.95
C PHE A 248 0.64 4.44 -11.46
N HIS A 249 -0.39 4.12 -10.67
CA HIS A 249 -0.42 4.49 -9.27
C HIS A 249 -0.84 3.34 -8.36
N GLY A 250 -0.37 3.38 -7.12
CA GLY A 250 -0.67 2.40 -6.09
C GLY A 250 -0.27 2.89 -4.70
N GLY A 251 -0.40 2.02 -3.71
CA GLY A 251 -0.04 2.28 -2.31
C GLY A 251 -1.09 3.04 -1.49
N ILE A 252 -1.94 3.84 -2.13
CA ILE A 252 -3.11 4.50 -1.52
C ILE A 252 -4.27 4.56 -2.52
N SER A 253 -5.49 4.74 -2.01
CA SER A 253 -6.66 5.01 -2.86
C SER A 253 -6.45 6.29 -3.66
N PHE A 254 -6.70 6.21 -4.97
CA PHE A 254 -6.60 7.37 -5.86
C PHE A 254 -7.84 8.25 -5.85
N GLU A 255 -8.98 7.74 -5.38
CA GLU A 255 -10.26 8.43 -5.47
C GLU A 255 -10.25 9.85 -4.85
N PRO A 256 -9.65 10.08 -3.66
CA PRO A 256 -9.56 11.43 -3.08
C PRO A 256 -8.71 12.43 -3.89
N TYR A 257 -7.88 11.93 -4.81
CA TYR A 257 -6.95 12.73 -5.60
C TYR A 257 -7.44 12.99 -7.02
N ARG A 258 -8.40 12.19 -7.51
CA ARG A 258 -8.79 12.13 -8.92
C ARG A 258 -9.11 13.50 -9.53
N ASP A 259 -9.99 14.27 -8.89
CA ASP A 259 -10.43 15.56 -9.44
C ASP A 259 -9.29 16.59 -9.47
N ARG A 260 -8.38 16.54 -8.49
CA ARG A 260 -7.20 17.42 -8.49
C ARG A 260 -6.25 17.06 -9.63
N TYR A 261 -6.06 15.78 -9.88
CA TYR A 261 -5.24 15.34 -11.01
C TYR A 261 -5.86 15.74 -12.35
N LYS A 262 -7.18 15.63 -12.51
CA LYS A 262 -7.90 16.11 -13.70
C LYS A 262 -7.75 17.62 -13.89
N ALA A 263 -7.85 18.39 -12.81
CA ALA A 263 -7.67 19.84 -12.86
C ALA A 263 -6.25 20.26 -13.29
N LEU A 264 -5.22 19.52 -12.86
CA LEU A 264 -3.82 19.81 -13.20
C LEU A 264 -3.39 19.22 -14.55
N ILE A 265 -4.10 18.20 -15.05
CA ILE A 265 -3.82 17.50 -16.29
C ILE A 265 -5.13 17.38 -17.10
N PRO A 266 -5.67 18.49 -17.62
CA PRO A 266 -6.94 18.49 -18.35
C PRO A 266 -6.74 17.93 -19.77
N SER A 267 -6.63 16.61 -19.87
CA SER A 267 -6.43 15.90 -21.14
C SER A 267 -7.25 14.62 -21.15
N ASP A 268 -8.05 14.43 -22.22
CA ASP A 268 -8.80 13.19 -22.45
C ASP A 268 -7.88 12.01 -22.80
N ASN A 269 -6.63 12.28 -23.19
CA ASN A 269 -5.61 11.25 -23.40
C ASN A 269 -4.95 10.80 -22.08
N MET A 270 -5.24 11.44 -20.94
CA MET A 270 -4.65 11.09 -19.66
C MET A 270 -5.41 9.95 -18.98
N HIS A 271 -4.72 8.84 -18.75
CA HIS A 271 -5.27 7.67 -18.07
C HIS A 271 -4.67 7.49 -16.67
N TYR A 272 -5.48 7.02 -15.72
CA TYR A 272 -5.06 6.71 -14.35
C TYR A 272 -5.27 5.23 -14.12
N MET A 273 -4.17 4.48 -14.05
CA MET A 273 -4.19 3.03 -14.01
C MET A 273 -3.70 2.55 -12.64
N GLU A 274 -4.61 1.91 -11.92
CA GLU A 274 -4.37 1.45 -10.55
C GLU A 274 -3.64 0.11 -10.51
N THR A 275 -2.70 0.01 -9.58
CA THR A 275 -1.96 -1.22 -9.26
C THR A 275 -2.01 -1.49 -7.77
N TYR A 276 -2.22 -2.75 -7.39
CA TYR A 276 -2.09 -3.19 -6.01
C TYR A 276 -0.81 -4.01 -5.84
N ASN A 277 0.18 -3.37 -5.21
CA ASN A 277 1.45 -3.96 -4.85
C ASN A 277 1.86 -3.51 -3.44
N ALA A 278 2.52 -4.39 -2.71
CA ALA A 278 3.06 -4.16 -1.37
C ALA A 278 4.47 -4.76 -1.28
N SER A 279 5.14 -4.58 -0.15
CA SER A 279 6.46 -5.18 0.12
C SER A 279 6.44 -6.71 0.01
N GLU A 280 5.31 -7.32 0.31
CA GLU A 280 5.09 -8.76 0.30
C GLU A 280 4.81 -9.36 -1.09
N GLY A 281 4.44 -8.53 -2.07
CA GLY A 281 4.13 -9.00 -3.42
C GLY A 281 3.42 -7.98 -4.31
N PHE A 282 3.18 -8.38 -5.55
CA PHE A 282 2.40 -7.64 -6.54
C PHE A 282 1.14 -8.46 -6.83
N PHE A 283 -0.04 -7.89 -6.59
CA PHE A 283 -1.28 -8.67 -6.49
C PHE A 283 -2.31 -8.33 -7.55
N GLY A 284 -2.46 -7.07 -7.94
CA GLY A 284 -3.54 -6.67 -8.85
C GLY A 284 -3.17 -5.55 -9.81
N ILE A 285 -3.75 -5.60 -11.00
CA ILE A 285 -3.60 -4.58 -12.05
C ILE A 285 -4.97 -4.21 -12.59
N GLN A 286 -5.26 -2.92 -12.73
CA GLN A 286 -6.46 -2.47 -13.43
C GLN A 286 -6.38 -2.84 -14.91
N SER A 287 -7.16 -3.82 -15.36
CA SER A 287 -7.05 -4.35 -16.73
C SER A 287 -7.92 -3.62 -17.75
N ASP A 288 -8.89 -2.82 -17.30
CA ASP A 288 -9.84 -2.05 -18.11
C ASP A 288 -9.97 -0.66 -17.49
N LEU A 289 -9.79 0.40 -18.29
CA LEU A 289 -9.80 1.78 -17.81
C LEU A 289 -11.20 2.28 -17.39
N SER A 290 -12.26 1.61 -17.84
CA SER A 290 -13.65 1.90 -17.47
C SER A 290 -14.08 1.19 -16.17
N ASP A 291 -13.35 0.15 -15.77
CA ASP A 291 -13.64 -0.67 -14.59
C ASP A 291 -12.67 -0.33 -13.45
N ARG A 292 -13.19 -0.02 -12.27
CA ARG A 292 -12.37 0.31 -11.09
C ARG A 292 -11.76 -0.92 -10.41
N SER A 293 -12.19 -2.13 -10.79
CA SER A 293 -11.67 -3.35 -10.19
C SER A 293 -10.31 -3.76 -10.77
N LEU A 294 -9.51 -4.40 -9.92
CA LEU A 294 -8.19 -4.91 -10.23
C LEU A 294 -8.30 -6.37 -10.60
N LEU A 295 -7.69 -6.75 -11.73
CA LEU A 295 -7.47 -8.14 -12.11
C LEU A 295 -6.44 -8.75 -11.16
N LEU A 296 -6.78 -9.87 -10.51
CA LEU A 296 -5.85 -10.61 -9.66
C LEU A 296 -4.76 -11.29 -10.49
N MET A 297 -3.49 -11.05 -10.15
CA MET A 297 -2.34 -11.59 -10.86
C MET A 297 -1.97 -12.98 -10.32
N GLN A 298 -2.48 -14.01 -10.99
CA GLN A 298 -2.46 -15.38 -10.45
C GLN A 298 -1.13 -16.12 -10.69
N ASP A 299 -0.28 -15.65 -11.62
CA ASP A 299 0.92 -16.35 -12.05
C ASP A 299 2.24 -15.72 -11.54
N TYR A 300 2.19 -14.98 -10.43
CA TYR A 300 3.29 -14.13 -9.92
C TYR A 300 4.16 -14.76 -8.83
N GLY A 301 4.00 -16.07 -8.59
CA GLY A 301 4.66 -16.71 -7.46
C GLY A 301 4.05 -16.32 -6.11
N VAL A 302 2.76 -16.00 -6.14
CA VAL A 302 1.91 -15.83 -4.96
C VAL A 302 0.82 -16.88 -5.02
N PHE A 303 0.68 -17.66 -3.95
CA PHE A 303 -0.47 -18.51 -3.72
C PHE A 303 -1.41 -17.79 -2.75
N TYR A 304 -2.69 -17.72 -3.10
CA TYR A 304 -3.70 -16.95 -2.38
C TYR A 304 -4.67 -17.85 -1.62
N GLU A 305 -4.94 -17.45 -0.39
CA GLU A 305 -6.02 -17.95 0.45
C GLU A 305 -6.82 -16.77 1.02
N PHE A 306 -8.05 -17.01 1.43
CA PHE A 306 -9.00 -15.97 1.84
C PHE A 306 -9.79 -16.41 3.06
N ILE A 307 -10.00 -15.51 4.01
CA ILE A 307 -10.92 -15.70 5.15
C ILE A 307 -12.08 -14.72 5.01
N PRO A 308 -13.35 -15.17 5.00
CA PRO A 308 -14.49 -14.26 5.11
C PRO A 308 -14.32 -13.33 6.31
N LEU A 309 -14.47 -12.01 6.09
CA LEU A 309 -14.10 -11.02 7.10
C LEU A 309 -14.90 -11.17 8.42
N ASP A 310 -16.12 -11.68 8.34
CA ASP A 310 -16.99 -12.00 9.48
C ASP A 310 -16.52 -13.21 10.31
N GLU A 311 -15.66 -14.06 9.75
CA GLU A 311 -15.06 -15.20 10.43
C GLU A 311 -13.64 -14.91 10.95
N LEU A 312 -13.07 -13.73 10.66
CA LEU A 312 -11.65 -13.46 10.90
C LEU A 312 -11.23 -13.63 12.37
N ASP A 313 -12.10 -13.25 13.31
CA ASP A 313 -11.86 -13.35 14.75
C ASP A 313 -12.36 -14.68 15.36
N SER A 314 -12.79 -15.63 14.54
CA SER A 314 -13.18 -16.98 14.98
C SER A 314 -11.95 -17.79 15.41
N ASP A 315 -12.10 -18.66 16.40
CA ASP A 315 -11.04 -19.60 16.81
C ASP A 315 -10.63 -20.54 15.67
N ASN A 316 -11.55 -20.84 14.75
CA ASN A 316 -11.32 -21.69 13.59
C ASN A 316 -11.96 -21.05 12.35
N PRO A 317 -11.31 -20.04 11.74
CA PRO A 317 -11.86 -19.35 10.58
C PRO A 317 -11.88 -20.27 9.36
N THR A 318 -12.92 -20.15 8.52
CA THR A 318 -12.93 -20.81 7.22
C THR A 318 -11.90 -20.16 6.31
N VAL A 319 -10.88 -20.93 5.93
CA VAL A 319 -9.88 -20.51 4.93
C VAL A 319 -10.21 -21.13 3.58
N LEU A 320 -10.39 -20.29 2.58
CA LEU A 320 -10.80 -20.65 1.23
C LEU A 320 -9.62 -20.47 0.25
N PRO A 321 -9.34 -21.44 -0.65
CA PRO A 321 -8.49 -21.20 -1.81
C PRO A 321 -9.19 -20.26 -2.80
N LEU A 322 -8.44 -19.69 -3.75
CA LEU A 322 -8.96 -18.71 -4.72
C LEU A 322 -10.23 -19.17 -5.45
N HIS A 323 -10.34 -20.44 -5.85
CA HIS A 323 -11.48 -20.92 -6.63
C HIS A 323 -12.79 -21.08 -5.82
N GLU A 324 -12.73 -21.01 -4.49
CA GLU A 324 -13.90 -21.11 -3.60
C GLU A 324 -14.45 -19.74 -3.18
N VAL A 325 -13.80 -18.64 -3.56
CA VAL A 325 -14.25 -17.30 -3.20
C VAL A 325 -15.59 -16.97 -3.88
N LYS A 326 -16.40 -16.21 -3.17
CA LYS A 326 -17.70 -15.72 -3.64
C LYS A 326 -17.65 -14.24 -3.93
N LYS A 327 -18.40 -13.83 -4.96
CA LYS A 327 -18.58 -12.43 -5.33
C LYS A 327 -19.25 -11.65 -4.19
N ASP A 328 -18.87 -10.39 -4.05
CA ASP A 328 -19.45 -9.41 -3.11
C ASP A 328 -19.30 -9.73 -1.62
N ILE A 329 -18.44 -10.69 -1.28
CA ILE A 329 -18.00 -10.96 0.09
C ILE A 329 -16.64 -10.29 0.34
N ASN A 330 -16.46 -9.68 1.51
CA ASN A 330 -15.18 -9.13 1.94
C ASN A 330 -14.33 -10.25 2.55
N TYR A 331 -13.08 -10.33 2.14
CA TYR A 331 -12.13 -11.33 2.62
C TYR A 331 -10.87 -10.66 3.17
N ALA A 332 -10.34 -11.19 4.26
CA ALA A 332 -8.93 -10.99 4.61
C ALA A 332 -8.06 -11.85 3.68
N MET A 333 -6.96 -11.28 3.16
CA MET A 333 -6.06 -11.97 2.24
C MET A 333 -4.90 -12.64 2.97
N ILE A 334 -4.66 -13.91 2.64
CA ILE A 334 -3.54 -14.72 3.09
C ILE A 334 -2.69 -15.09 1.87
N ILE A 335 -1.37 -14.99 2.02
CA ILE A 335 -0.43 -15.23 0.92
C ILE A 335 0.71 -16.16 1.30
N SER A 336 1.14 -16.95 0.32
CA SER A 336 2.43 -17.64 0.32
C SER A 336 3.24 -17.19 -0.88
N THR A 337 4.48 -16.76 -0.67
CA THR A 337 5.22 -15.99 -1.69
C THR A 337 6.64 -16.49 -1.92
N LEU A 338 7.20 -16.08 -3.06
CA LEU A 338 8.63 -16.27 -3.39
C LEU A 338 9.58 -15.56 -2.41
N GLY A 339 9.08 -14.72 -1.50
CA GLY A 339 9.85 -14.09 -0.43
C GLY A 339 10.04 -14.97 0.80
N GLY A 340 9.41 -16.15 0.84
CA GLY A 340 9.43 -17.03 2.02
C GLY A 340 8.39 -16.66 3.08
N LEU A 341 7.37 -15.87 2.72
CA LEU A 341 6.17 -15.73 3.52
C LEU A 341 5.27 -16.95 3.26
N TRP A 342 4.77 -17.59 4.32
CA TRP A 342 3.98 -18.82 4.24
C TRP A 342 2.69 -18.66 5.04
N ARG A 343 1.54 -18.81 4.38
CA ARG A 343 0.20 -18.53 4.93
C ARG A 343 0.17 -17.23 5.74
N TYR A 344 0.84 -16.20 5.23
CA TYR A 344 1.01 -14.92 5.90
C TYR A 344 -0.23 -14.06 5.68
N GLN A 345 -0.83 -13.59 6.76
CA GLN A 345 -1.91 -12.62 6.71
C GLN A 345 -1.33 -11.22 6.46
N ILE A 346 -1.53 -10.69 5.25
CA ILE A 346 -1.01 -9.38 4.85
C ILE A 346 -1.69 -8.22 5.58
N GLY A 347 -2.90 -8.46 6.08
CA GLY A 347 -3.69 -7.47 6.81
C GLY A 347 -4.60 -6.61 5.94
N ASP A 348 -4.51 -6.71 4.61
CA ASP A 348 -5.43 -6.08 3.67
C ASP A 348 -6.69 -6.94 3.45
N THR A 349 -7.80 -6.27 3.13
CA THR A 349 -9.07 -6.93 2.79
C THR A 349 -9.48 -6.60 1.35
N VAL A 350 -10.08 -7.57 0.68
CA VAL A 350 -10.51 -7.46 -0.71
C VAL A 350 -11.95 -7.96 -0.86
N ARG A 351 -12.66 -7.40 -1.84
CA ARG A 351 -13.98 -7.88 -2.26
C ARG A 351 -13.97 -8.19 -3.74
N PHE A 352 -14.33 -9.43 -4.09
CA PHE A 352 -14.39 -9.84 -5.49
C PHE A 352 -15.61 -9.26 -6.19
N THR A 353 -15.38 -8.58 -7.31
CA THR A 353 -16.42 -8.03 -8.20
C THR A 353 -16.69 -8.96 -9.38
N SER A 354 -15.74 -9.84 -9.70
CA SER A 354 -15.83 -10.87 -10.72
C SER A 354 -15.04 -12.11 -10.28
N LEU A 355 -15.51 -13.30 -10.66
CA LEU A 355 -14.83 -14.58 -10.39
C LEU A 355 -14.07 -15.10 -11.62
N PHE A 356 -14.53 -14.80 -12.83
CA PHE A 356 -13.93 -15.29 -14.08
C PHE A 356 -13.81 -14.17 -15.11
N PRO A 357 -12.64 -13.52 -15.25
CA PRO A 357 -11.49 -13.64 -14.36
C PRO A 357 -11.76 -13.04 -12.98
N HIS A 358 -10.96 -13.45 -11.98
CA HIS A 358 -11.00 -12.90 -10.63
C HIS A 358 -10.61 -11.42 -10.65
N LYS A 359 -11.60 -10.55 -10.46
CA LYS A 359 -11.39 -9.11 -10.25
C LYS A 359 -11.86 -8.72 -8.86
N PHE A 360 -11.18 -7.78 -8.23
CA PHE A 360 -11.47 -7.34 -6.88
C PHE A 360 -11.27 -5.83 -6.69
N VAL A 361 -11.87 -5.30 -5.65
CA VAL A 361 -11.56 -3.98 -5.11
C VAL A 361 -10.94 -4.15 -3.73
N ILE A 362 -10.06 -3.23 -3.34
CA ILE A 362 -9.52 -3.18 -1.99
C ILE A 362 -10.64 -2.62 -1.09
N SER A 363 -11.11 -3.41 -0.13
CA SER A 363 -12.21 -3.04 0.77
C SER A 363 -11.74 -2.40 2.08
N GLY A 364 -10.44 -2.42 2.36
CA GLY A 364 -9.84 -1.86 3.58
C GLY A 364 -8.72 -2.73 4.13
N ARG A 365 -8.50 -2.67 5.46
CA ARG A 365 -7.61 -3.56 6.22
C ARG A 365 -8.40 -4.27 7.30
N THR A 366 -7.85 -5.40 7.75
CA THR A 366 -8.36 -6.23 8.86
C THR A 366 -8.40 -5.50 10.19
N LYS A 367 -7.64 -4.41 10.33
CA LYS A 367 -7.66 -3.50 11.48
C LYS A 367 -8.05 -2.11 11.00
N HIS A 368 -8.74 -1.34 11.84
CA HIS A 368 -9.00 0.09 11.60
C HIS A 368 -7.67 0.87 11.46
N TYR A 369 -7.63 1.83 10.53
CA TYR A 369 -6.41 2.55 10.17
C TYR A 369 -6.73 3.82 9.37
N ILE A 370 -5.74 4.72 9.25
CA ILE A 370 -5.74 5.84 8.30
C ILE A 370 -4.52 5.68 7.38
N ASN A 371 -4.75 5.63 6.08
CA ASN A 371 -3.71 5.62 5.04
C ASN A 371 -4.14 6.49 3.85
N ALA A 372 -4.39 7.76 4.13
CA ALA A 372 -4.88 8.70 3.14
C ALA A 372 -3.74 9.36 2.36
N PHE A 373 -2.59 9.55 3.00
CA PHE A 373 -1.39 10.21 2.48
C PHE A 373 -0.21 9.23 2.33
N GLY A 374 -0.36 7.97 2.70
CA GLY A 374 0.66 6.92 2.69
C GLY A 374 1.32 6.69 4.06
N GLU A 375 0.68 7.12 5.14
CA GLU A 375 1.17 7.13 6.52
C GLU A 375 0.90 5.84 7.30
N GLU A 376 0.02 4.98 6.78
CA GLU A 376 -0.30 3.66 7.36
C GLU A 376 -0.51 3.66 8.90
N LEU A 377 -1.27 4.63 9.43
CA LEU A 377 -1.50 4.76 10.86
C LEU A 377 -2.49 3.72 11.37
N MET A 378 -2.07 2.84 12.28
CA MET A 378 -2.89 1.78 12.87
C MET A 378 -3.51 2.19 14.21
N VAL A 379 -4.64 1.58 14.61
CA VAL A 379 -5.28 1.85 15.93
C VAL A 379 -4.30 1.65 17.07
N ASP A 380 -3.48 0.60 17.03
CA ASP A 380 -2.52 0.34 18.11
C ASP A 380 -1.45 1.45 18.23
N ASN A 381 -1.06 2.08 17.11
CA ASN A 381 -0.20 3.26 17.17
C ASN A 381 -0.93 4.43 17.82
N ALA A 382 -2.21 4.63 17.47
CA ALA A 382 -3.06 5.68 18.04
C ALA A 382 -3.28 5.48 19.56
N ASP A 383 -3.65 4.27 19.98
CA ASP A 383 -3.88 3.92 21.39
C ASP A 383 -2.61 4.12 22.23
N LYS A 384 -1.45 3.66 21.73
CA LYS A 384 -0.17 3.87 22.40
C LYS A 384 0.25 5.33 22.44
N ALA A 385 0.03 6.07 21.36
CA ALA A 385 0.33 7.49 21.32
C ALA A 385 -0.54 8.27 22.33
N ILE A 386 -1.84 7.98 22.38
CA ILE A 386 -2.76 8.55 23.38
C ILE A 386 -2.34 8.18 24.80
N ALA A 387 -1.95 6.92 25.05
CA ALA A 387 -1.48 6.50 26.37
C ALA A 387 -0.22 7.27 26.82
N LEU A 388 0.76 7.45 25.93
CA LEU A 388 1.96 8.25 26.19
C LEU A 388 1.61 9.73 26.43
N THR A 389 0.75 10.31 25.60
CA THR A 389 0.31 11.70 25.74
C THR A 389 -0.47 11.93 27.04
N ASN A 390 -1.30 10.97 27.45
CA ASN A 390 -2.02 11.00 28.74
C ASN A 390 -1.04 10.99 29.92
N GLN A 391 0.03 10.18 29.86
CA GLN A 391 1.07 10.18 30.89
C GLN A 391 1.83 11.51 30.97
N GLN A 392 2.06 12.16 29.83
CA GLN A 392 2.79 13.44 29.77
C GLN A 392 1.94 14.65 30.21
N THR A 393 0.64 14.63 29.95
CA THR A 393 -0.27 15.77 30.20
C THR A 393 -1.15 15.59 31.43
N GLY A 394 -1.23 14.38 31.98
CA GLY A 394 -2.15 14.04 33.05
C GLY A 394 -3.63 14.03 32.65
N ALA A 395 -3.93 14.09 31.34
CA ALA A 395 -5.25 13.94 30.78
C ALA A 395 -5.69 12.47 30.73
N GLU A 396 -6.98 12.25 30.60
CA GLU A 396 -7.58 10.92 30.48
C GLU A 396 -8.61 10.92 29.36
N VAL A 397 -8.36 10.11 28.34
CA VAL A 397 -9.24 9.96 27.18
C VAL A 397 -10.28 8.88 27.46
N LYS A 398 -11.56 9.23 27.32
CA LYS A 398 -12.68 8.30 27.41
C LYS A 398 -12.89 7.57 26.09
N GLU A 399 -12.97 8.32 25.00
CA GLU A 399 -13.31 7.81 23.68
C GLU A 399 -12.75 8.71 22.58
N TYR A 400 -12.44 8.15 21.41
CA TYR A 400 -11.91 8.93 20.29
C TYR A 400 -12.21 8.28 18.94
N THR A 401 -12.27 9.11 17.89
CA THR A 401 -12.09 8.65 16.52
C THR A 401 -11.28 9.67 15.72
N ALA A 402 -10.66 9.24 14.63
CA ALA A 402 -9.98 10.13 13.70
C ALA A 402 -10.22 9.76 12.23
N ALA A 403 -10.20 10.78 11.37
CA ALA A 403 -10.28 10.64 9.92
C ALA A 403 -9.40 11.71 9.22
N PRO A 404 -8.98 11.47 7.96
CA PRO A 404 -8.18 12.44 7.22
C PRO A 404 -9.01 13.69 6.88
N LEU A 405 -8.40 14.88 6.98
CA LEU A 405 -8.93 16.16 6.50
C LEU A 405 -8.09 16.64 5.34
N PHE A 406 -8.69 16.68 4.14
CA PHE A 406 -8.01 17.11 2.93
C PHE A 406 -8.13 18.62 2.72
N MET A 407 -7.01 19.34 2.79
CA MET A 407 -6.94 20.76 2.42
C MET A 407 -6.69 20.89 0.91
N LEU A 408 -7.80 20.82 0.15
CA LEU A 408 -7.84 20.77 -1.32
C LEU A 408 -6.98 21.84 -2.02
N ASN A 409 -6.96 23.06 -1.50
CA ASN A 409 -6.30 24.18 -2.15
C ASN A 409 -4.76 24.13 -2.02
N LYS A 410 -4.22 23.44 -1.01
CA LYS A 410 -2.77 23.46 -0.70
C LYS A 410 -2.05 22.14 -1.01
N ALA A 411 -2.75 21.15 -1.56
CA ALA A 411 -2.24 19.77 -1.70
C ALA A 411 -1.66 19.16 -0.42
N ARG A 412 -2.25 19.55 0.71
CA ARG A 412 -1.91 19.09 2.05
C ARG A 412 -3.15 18.48 2.69
N GLY A 413 -2.97 17.79 3.81
CA GLY A 413 -4.05 17.45 4.71
C GLY A 413 -3.52 17.24 6.12
N CYS A 414 -4.40 17.00 7.07
CA CYS A 414 -4.06 16.59 8.43
C CYS A 414 -4.96 15.42 8.84
N HIS A 415 -4.72 14.86 10.01
CA HIS A 415 -5.75 14.05 10.68
C HIS A 415 -6.59 14.99 11.54
N GLN A 416 -7.92 14.84 11.48
CA GLN A 416 -8.81 15.48 12.44
C GLN A 416 -9.32 14.39 13.39
N TRP A 417 -9.05 14.62 14.66
CA TRP A 417 -9.41 13.76 15.77
C TRP A 417 -10.57 14.40 16.49
N ILE A 418 -11.56 13.60 16.89
CA ILE A 418 -12.54 14.01 17.88
C ILE A 418 -12.33 13.16 19.13
N ILE A 419 -12.13 13.82 20.27
CA ILE A 419 -11.72 13.16 21.52
C ILE A 419 -12.64 13.60 22.66
N GLU A 420 -13.26 12.63 23.33
CA GLU A 420 -13.99 12.83 24.59
C GLU A 420 -13.05 12.53 25.75
N PHE A 421 -12.84 13.50 26.64
CA PHE A 421 -11.96 13.38 27.80
C PHE A 421 -12.76 13.09 29.07
N VAL A 422 -12.27 12.17 29.91
CA VAL A 422 -12.68 12.08 31.33
C VAL A 422 -12.06 13.22 32.11
N LYS A 423 -10.75 13.44 31.89
CA LYS A 423 -10.00 14.56 32.45
C LYS A 423 -9.29 15.29 31.32
N LYS A 424 -9.63 16.57 31.14
CA LYS A 424 -9.07 17.39 30.05
C LYS A 424 -7.59 17.72 30.33
N PRO A 425 -6.76 17.84 29.28
CA PRO A 425 -5.45 18.46 29.42
C PRO A 425 -5.59 19.96 29.72
N GLU A 426 -4.52 20.58 30.23
CA GLU A 426 -4.48 22.03 30.45
C GLU A 426 -4.56 22.82 29.13
N SER A 427 -4.02 22.27 28.04
CA SER A 427 -4.12 22.83 26.70
C SER A 427 -4.34 21.71 25.68
N ILE A 428 -5.38 21.88 24.85
CA ILE A 428 -5.68 20.98 23.73
C ILE A 428 -4.61 21.10 22.65
N GLU A 429 -4.06 22.28 22.44
CA GLU A 429 -2.99 22.55 21.49
C GLU A 429 -1.71 21.77 21.86
N GLU A 430 -1.34 21.81 23.15
CA GLU A 430 -0.19 21.07 23.64
C GLU A 430 -0.42 19.55 23.60
N TYR A 431 -1.64 19.10 23.94
CA TYR A 431 -2.02 17.69 23.80
C TYR A 431 -1.94 17.23 22.33
N ALA A 432 -2.40 18.05 21.39
CA ALA A 432 -2.31 17.77 19.96
C ALA A 432 -0.87 17.67 19.48
N ARG A 433 0.01 18.58 19.93
CA ARG A 433 1.45 18.57 19.63
C ARG A 433 2.11 17.29 20.13
N LEU A 434 1.90 16.94 21.40
CA LEU A 434 2.48 15.73 22.01
C LEU A 434 1.93 14.45 21.37
N LEU A 435 0.63 14.39 21.05
CA LEU A 435 0.04 13.28 20.31
C LEU A 435 0.70 13.12 18.93
N ASP A 436 0.87 14.20 18.17
CA ASP A 436 1.53 14.17 16.87
C ASP A 436 2.99 13.68 16.95
N GLU A 437 3.74 14.09 17.99
CA GLU A 437 5.12 13.64 18.24
C GLU A 437 5.18 12.15 18.62
N ASN A 438 4.30 11.70 19.51
CA ASN A 438 4.23 10.29 19.90
C ASN A 438 3.83 9.39 18.71
N LEU A 439 2.92 9.85 17.84
CA LEU A 439 2.58 9.14 16.60
C LEU A 439 3.78 9.01 15.65
N GLN A 440 4.57 10.08 15.47
CA GLN A 440 5.80 10.04 14.67
C GLN A 440 6.85 9.08 15.27
N HIS A 441 6.96 9.06 16.60
CA HIS A 441 7.88 8.14 17.27
C HIS A 441 7.50 6.67 17.03
N LEU A 442 6.20 6.35 17.09
CA LEU A 442 5.68 4.98 17.01
C LEU A 442 5.51 4.45 15.58
N ASN A 443 5.29 5.31 14.58
CA ASN A 443 5.01 4.89 13.20
C ASN A 443 5.93 5.61 12.20
N SER A 444 6.79 4.84 11.51
CA SER A 444 7.77 5.39 10.56
C SER A 444 7.15 6.01 9.31
N ASP A 445 6.03 5.47 8.82
CA ASP A 445 5.36 6.00 7.64
C ASP A 445 4.68 7.33 7.99
N TYR A 446 4.04 7.42 9.17
CA TYR A 446 3.53 8.68 9.71
C TYR A 446 4.64 9.73 9.88
N GLU A 447 5.76 9.37 10.53
CA GLU A 447 6.96 10.21 10.65
C GLU A 447 7.43 10.74 9.28
N ALA A 448 7.55 9.86 8.29
CA ALA A 448 7.97 10.22 6.95
C ALA A 448 6.99 11.19 6.26
N LYS A 449 5.67 11.04 6.47
CA LYS A 449 4.67 11.97 5.91
C LYS A 449 4.58 13.30 6.66
N ARG A 450 4.91 13.31 7.95
CA ARG A 450 4.98 14.51 8.79
C ARG A 450 6.24 15.35 8.55
N TYR A 451 7.26 14.80 7.92
CA TYR A 451 8.51 15.51 7.61
C TYR A 451 8.27 16.89 6.97
N LYS A 452 8.75 17.93 7.67
CA LYS A 452 8.62 19.35 7.31
C LYS A 452 7.19 19.83 6.99
N ASN A 453 6.17 19.10 7.45
CA ASN A 453 4.77 19.41 7.16
C ASN A 453 4.51 19.57 5.64
N ILE A 454 5.11 18.72 4.80
CA ILE A 454 5.00 18.88 3.34
C ILE A 454 3.70 18.31 2.80
N SER A 455 3.35 17.08 3.19
CA SER A 455 2.14 16.37 2.72
C SER A 455 1.07 16.26 3.80
N LEU A 456 1.49 15.90 5.03
CA LEU A 456 0.64 15.80 6.22
C LEU A 456 1.02 16.94 7.18
N GLN A 457 0.07 17.81 7.53
CA GLN A 457 0.19 18.88 8.53
C GLN A 457 -0.01 18.32 9.95
N PRO A 458 0.33 19.09 11.01
CA PRO A 458 -0.05 18.74 12.38
C PRO A 458 -1.54 18.38 12.48
N LEU A 459 -1.84 17.39 13.32
CA LEU A 459 -3.21 16.94 13.55
C LEU A 459 -4.06 18.04 14.23
N GLU A 460 -5.36 17.98 13.98
CA GLU A 460 -6.36 18.84 14.62
C GLU A 460 -7.16 18.01 15.62
N ILE A 461 -7.35 18.53 16.83
CA ILE A 461 -8.23 17.92 17.83
C ILE A 461 -9.48 18.78 17.98
N VAL A 462 -10.63 18.15 17.78
CA VAL A 462 -11.93 18.66 18.17
C VAL A 462 -12.30 18.00 19.50
N GLU A 463 -12.52 18.82 20.52
CA GLU A 463 -13.01 18.32 21.80
C GLU A 463 -14.46 17.86 21.65
N ALA A 464 -14.75 16.61 22.01
CA ALA A 464 -16.12 16.12 22.13
C ALA A 464 -16.69 16.51 23.49
N ARG A 465 -17.94 16.98 23.49
CA ARG A 465 -18.73 17.07 24.72
C ARG A 465 -18.97 15.67 25.28
N GLU A 466 -19.28 15.63 26.57
CA GLU A 466 -19.60 14.38 27.24
C GLU A 466 -20.81 13.68 26.57
N GLY A 467 -20.68 12.38 26.30
CA GLY A 467 -21.74 11.53 25.79
C GLY A 467 -22.01 11.61 24.28
N VAL A 468 -21.22 12.34 23.48
CA VAL A 468 -21.38 12.39 22.00
C VAL A 468 -21.33 11.01 21.38
N PHE A 469 -20.34 10.23 21.78
CA PHE A 469 -20.12 8.89 21.28
C PHE A 469 -21.25 7.92 21.68
N TYR A 470 -21.79 8.10 22.89
CA TYR A 470 -22.96 7.35 23.36
C TYR A 470 -24.22 7.70 22.55
N GLU A 471 -24.46 9.00 22.31
CA GLU A 471 -25.59 9.46 21.49
C GLU A 471 -25.48 8.96 20.05
N TRP A 472 -24.27 8.93 19.49
CA TRP A 472 -24.05 8.36 18.16
C TRP A 472 -24.41 6.87 18.12
N LEU A 473 -24.00 6.07 19.13
CA LEU A 473 -24.42 4.67 19.26
C LEU A 473 -25.95 4.53 19.39
N ALA A 474 -26.59 5.45 20.12
CA ALA A 474 -28.05 5.54 20.25
C ALA A 474 -28.76 5.73 18.92
N ARG A 475 -28.34 6.71 18.12
CA ARG A 475 -28.92 7.00 16.81
C ARG A 475 -28.77 5.84 15.83
N ARG A 476 -27.72 5.02 15.99
CA ARG A 476 -27.48 3.82 15.17
C ARG A 476 -28.24 2.57 15.64
N GLY A 477 -29.05 2.68 16.70
CA GLY A 477 -29.75 1.53 17.27
C GLY A 477 -28.81 0.50 17.90
N LYS A 478 -27.59 0.90 18.27
CA LYS A 478 -26.53 0.04 18.83
C LYS A 478 -26.36 0.23 20.34
N LEU A 479 -27.45 0.59 21.03
CA LEU A 479 -27.48 0.65 22.50
C LEU A 479 -27.73 -0.74 23.05
N GLY A 480 -26.70 -1.29 23.72
CA GLY A 480 -26.68 -2.67 24.20
C GLY A 480 -25.94 -3.60 23.24
N GLY A 481 -25.02 -4.41 23.78
CA GLY A 481 -24.04 -5.23 23.04
C GLY A 481 -22.62 -4.64 23.08
N GLN A 482 -21.59 -5.46 22.81
CA GLN A 482 -20.18 -5.05 22.73
C GLN A 482 -19.88 -4.24 21.44
N HIS A 483 -20.71 -3.27 21.08
CA HIS A 483 -20.49 -2.42 19.91
C HIS A 483 -19.40 -1.38 20.21
N LYS A 484 -18.25 -1.53 19.56
CA LYS A 484 -17.12 -0.62 19.68
C LYS A 484 -17.21 0.50 18.65
N ILE A 485 -16.74 1.69 19.03
CA ILE A 485 -16.59 2.82 18.13
C ILE A 485 -15.36 2.58 17.25
N PRO A 486 -15.47 2.69 15.92
CA PRO A 486 -14.30 2.64 15.04
C PRO A 486 -13.35 3.79 15.37
N ARG A 487 -12.13 3.46 15.79
CA ARG A 487 -11.14 4.46 16.24
C ARG A 487 -10.49 5.24 15.09
N LEU A 488 -10.25 4.59 13.97
CA LEU A 488 -9.56 5.17 12.82
C LEU A 488 -10.30 4.81 11.53
N SER A 489 -10.54 5.80 10.67
CA SER A 489 -11.25 5.62 9.41
C SER A 489 -10.64 6.44 8.28
N ASN A 490 -10.55 5.83 7.09
CA ASN A 490 -10.21 6.55 5.86
C ASN A 490 -11.40 7.38 5.31
N SER A 491 -12.63 7.00 5.64
CA SER A 491 -13.84 7.80 5.34
C SER A 491 -14.13 8.78 6.46
N ARG A 492 -14.62 9.97 6.09
CA ARG A 492 -15.07 10.99 7.04
C ARG A 492 -16.51 10.81 7.52
N GLU A 493 -17.30 9.89 6.95
CA GLU A 493 -18.72 9.71 7.29
C GLU A 493 -18.98 9.64 8.81
N LEU A 494 -18.29 8.75 9.51
CA LEU A 494 -18.38 8.61 10.97
C LEU A 494 -17.99 9.91 11.70
N LEU A 495 -16.88 10.54 11.27
CA LEU A 495 -16.37 11.74 11.91
C LEU A 495 -17.34 12.92 11.72
N GLU A 496 -17.90 13.10 10.52
CA GLU A 496 -18.86 14.17 10.24
C GLU A 496 -20.15 14.02 11.05
N GLU A 497 -20.68 12.79 11.17
CA GLU A 497 -21.84 12.51 12.03
C GLU A 497 -21.56 12.88 13.50
N LEU A 498 -20.40 12.50 14.02
CA LEU A 498 -20.00 12.86 15.39
C LEU A 498 -19.81 14.37 15.55
N LEU A 499 -19.19 15.05 14.57
CA LEU A 499 -19.03 16.50 14.58
C LEU A 499 -20.38 17.24 14.57
N GLU A 500 -21.36 16.74 13.81
CA GLU A 500 -22.72 17.28 13.79
C GLU A 500 -23.42 17.11 15.15
N ILE A 501 -23.37 15.90 15.74
CA ILE A 501 -23.90 15.61 17.07
C ILE A 501 -23.22 16.49 18.13
N ASN A 502 -21.91 16.68 18.02
CA ASN A 502 -21.12 17.51 18.92
C ASN A 502 -21.56 18.99 18.88
N ARG A 503 -21.83 19.54 17.68
CA ARG A 503 -22.31 20.93 17.48
C ARG A 503 -23.76 21.14 17.89
N SER A 504 -24.63 20.16 17.68
CA SER A 504 -26.09 20.30 17.88
C SER A 504 -26.52 20.59 19.34
N ALA A 505 -25.68 20.29 20.34
CA ALA A 505 -25.95 20.66 21.73
C ALA A 505 -25.39 22.04 22.13
N SER A 506 -24.58 22.69 21.29
CA SER A 506 -24.10 24.06 21.52
C SER A 506 -25.15 25.13 21.16
N LEU A 507 -26.29 24.70 20.63
CA LEU A 507 -27.42 25.53 20.19
C LEU A 507 -28.68 25.35 21.06
N ALA A 508 -28.58 24.61 22.16
CA ALA A 508 -29.68 24.35 23.10
C ALA A 508 -29.48 25.08 24.43
#